data_AF-A0A7C6ZQ17-F1
#
_entry.id   AF-A0A7C6ZQ17-F1
#
_cell.length_a   1.000
_cell.length_b   1.000
_cell.length_c   1.000
_cell.angle_alpha   90.00
_cell.angle_beta   90.00
_cell.angle_gamma   90.00
#
_symmetry.space_group_name_H-M   'P 1'
#
loop_
_entity.id
_entity.type
_entity.pdbx_description
1 polymer ?
#
loop_
_entity_poly.entity_id
_entity_poly.type
_entity_poly.pdbx_seq_one_letter_code
_entity_poly.pdbx_strand_id
1 'polypeptide(L)'
;DYHVKRRIYRRSGVREYLIRRVDDGAIDWFSLEEGECVALPADDAGVIRSKVFPGLWLATKALLAGDLAAVLATLQQGLQSEEHAAFVAHLGHAQR
;
A
#
# COMPACT_ATOMS: atom_id res chain seq x y z
N ASP A 1 -2.15 -20.51 4.88
CA ASP A 1 -3.62 -20.42 4.91
C ASP A 1 -4.06 -19.00 4.51
N TYR A 2 -4.24 -18.81 3.20
CA TYR A 2 -4.50 -17.54 2.53
C TYR A 2 -5.98 -17.12 2.59
N HIS A 3 -6.88 -18.09 2.74
CA HIS A 3 -8.32 -17.88 2.60
C HIS A 3 -9.00 -17.46 3.92
N VAL A 4 -8.48 -17.87 5.08
CA VAL A 4 -9.09 -17.54 6.38
C VAL A 4 -8.93 -16.05 6.73
N LYS A 5 -7.80 -15.43 6.39
CA LYS A 5 -7.54 -14.02 6.72
C LYS A 5 -8.39 -13.03 5.91
N ARG A 6 -8.69 -13.31 4.63
CA ARG A 6 -9.56 -12.47 3.78
C ARG A 6 -10.95 -12.25 4.40
N ARG A 7 -11.55 -13.31 4.95
CA ARG A 7 -12.89 -13.25 5.57
C ARG A 7 -12.90 -12.49 6.89
N ILE A 8 -11.78 -12.48 7.62
CA ILE A 8 -11.59 -11.71 8.86
C ILE A 8 -11.39 -10.23 8.53
N TYR A 9 -10.51 -9.89 7.58
CA TYR A 9 -10.27 -8.48 7.19
C TYR A 9 -11.50 -7.78 6.62
N ARG A 10 -12.36 -8.51 5.88
CA ARG A 10 -13.66 -8.01 5.42
C ARG A 10 -14.59 -7.63 6.58
N ARG A 11 -14.54 -8.36 7.70
CA ARG A 11 -15.35 -8.08 8.90
C ARG A 11 -14.74 -7.01 9.81
N SER A 12 -13.43 -6.81 9.74
CA SER A 12 -12.69 -5.84 10.56
C SER A 12 -12.53 -4.46 9.90
N GLY A 13 -13.05 -4.26 8.67
CA GLY A 13 -13.01 -2.96 7.99
C GLY A 13 -11.62 -2.53 7.54
N VAL A 14 -10.66 -3.46 7.44
CA VAL A 14 -9.31 -3.16 6.96
C VAL A 14 -9.38 -2.79 5.49
N ARG A 15 -9.06 -1.53 5.17
CA ARG A 15 -9.17 -0.99 3.80
C ARG A 15 -8.06 -1.48 2.89
N GLU A 16 -6.89 -1.80 3.43
CA GLU A 16 -5.75 -2.32 2.69
C GLU A 16 -4.90 -3.28 3.54
N TYR A 17 -4.32 -4.32 2.92
CA TYR A 17 -3.37 -5.21 3.59
C TYR A 17 -2.29 -5.72 2.64
N LEU A 18 -1.11 -5.97 3.19
CA LEU A 18 0.08 -6.40 2.48
C LEU A 18 0.51 -7.79 2.94
N ILE A 19 0.88 -8.65 2.00
CA ILE A 19 1.38 -10.00 2.22
C ILE A 19 2.75 -10.13 1.55
N ARG A 20 3.74 -10.60 2.31
CA ARG A 20 5.00 -11.08 1.76
C ARG A 20 4.91 -12.58 1.52
N ARG A 21 5.05 -13.00 0.26
CA ARG A 21 5.23 -14.40 -0.11
C ARG A 21 6.72 -14.72 -0.04
N VAL A 22 7.12 -15.47 0.99
CA VAL A 22 8.53 -15.77 1.26
C VAL A 22 9.13 -16.65 0.17
N ASP A 23 8.42 -17.71 -0.21
CA ASP A 23 8.92 -18.69 -1.19
C ASP A 23 8.98 -18.13 -2.61
N ASP A 24 7.99 -17.31 -2.99
CA ASP A 24 7.93 -16.67 -4.32
C ASP A 24 8.76 -15.39 -4.41
N GLY A 25 9.29 -14.89 -3.29
CA GLY A 25 9.99 -13.62 -3.23
C GLY A 25 9.14 -12.46 -3.75
N ALA A 26 7.87 -12.40 -3.36
CA ALA A 26 6.91 -11.43 -3.89
C ALA A 26 6.15 -10.68 -2.79
N ILE A 27 5.66 -9.49 -3.14
CA ILE A 27 4.79 -8.66 -2.30
C ILE A 27 3.46 -8.54 -3.02
N ASP A 28 2.39 -8.99 -2.37
CA ASP A 28 1.03 -8.75 -2.83
C ASP A 28 0.37 -7.76 -1.87
N TRP A 29 -0.15 -6.67 -2.41
CA TRP A 29 -0.90 -5.69 -1.66
C TRP A 29 -2.32 -5.66 -2.21
N PHE A 30 -3.31 -5.69 -1.32
CA PHE A 30 -4.71 -5.66 -1.68
C PHE A 30 -5.43 -4.47 -1.05
N SER A 31 -6.36 -3.87 -1.79
CA SER A 31 -7.40 -2.97 -1.28
C SER A 31 -8.71 -3.74 -1.08
N LEU A 32 -9.53 -3.27 -0.14
CA LEU A 32 -10.90 -3.71 0.04
C LEU A 32 -11.84 -2.72 -0.66
N GLU A 33 -12.42 -3.14 -1.78
CA GLU A 33 -13.31 -2.34 -2.61
C GLU A 33 -14.66 -3.04 -2.69
N GLU A 34 -15.73 -2.39 -2.22
CA GLU A 34 -17.10 -2.94 -2.23
C GLU A 34 -17.23 -4.33 -1.56
N GLY A 35 -16.34 -4.65 -0.62
CA GLY A 35 -16.31 -5.95 0.07
C GLY A 35 -15.45 -7.02 -0.62
N GLU A 36 -14.85 -6.71 -1.75
CA GLU A 36 -13.92 -7.56 -2.49
C GLU A 36 -12.45 -7.15 -2.26
N CYS A 37 -11.56 -8.14 -2.22
CA CYS A 37 -10.12 -7.89 -2.15
C CYS A 37 -9.56 -7.74 -3.55
N VAL A 38 -9.16 -6.53 -3.92
CA VAL A 38 -8.59 -6.19 -5.23
C VAL A 38 -7.09 -6.02 -5.09
N ALA A 39 -6.30 -6.63 -5.97
CA ALA A 39 -4.84 -6.48 -5.95
C ALA A 39 -4.42 -5.09 -6.44
N LEU A 40 -3.42 -4.50 -5.78
CA LEU A 40 -2.75 -3.26 -6.18
C LEU A 40 -1.48 -3.64 -6.96
N PRO A 41 -1.47 -3.50 -8.30
CA PRO A 41 -0.30 -3.82 -9.08
C PRO A 41 0.81 -2.80 -8.84
N ALA A 42 2.05 -3.24 -8.97
CA ALA A 42 3.18 -2.33 -9.10
C ALA A 42 3.12 -1.62 -10.44
N ASP A 43 3.58 -0.37 -10.49
CA ASP A 43 3.79 0.36 -11.73
C ASP A 43 5.04 -0.14 -12.49
N ASP A 44 5.33 0.48 -13.63
CA ASP A 44 6.49 0.14 -14.47
C ASP A 44 7.84 0.33 -13.75
N ALA A 45 7.87 1.15 -12.69
CA ALA A 45 9.04 1.34 -11.84
C ALA A 45 9.14 0.28 -10.72
N GLY A 46 8.17 -0.64 -10.63
CA GLY A 46 8.09 -1.65 -9.57
C GLY A 46 7.63 -1.09 -8.23
N VAL A 47 6.91 0.03 -8.24
CA VAL A 47 6.38 0.69 -7.04
C VAL A 47 4.90 0.38 -6.88
N ILE A 48 4.50 -0.15 -5.72
CA ILE A 48 3.07 -0.26 -5.35
C ILE A 48 2.68 0.95 -4.52
N ARG A 49 1.51 1.52 -4.79
CA ARG A 49 1.01 2.75 -4.14
C ARG A 49 -0.30 2.49 -3.42
N SER A 50 -0.41 2.98 -2.19
CA SER A 50 -1.64 2.90 -1.41
C SER A 50 -2.73 3.80 -1.99
N LYS A 51 -3.98 3.31 -2.03
CA LYS A 51 -5.19 4.09 -2.31
C LYS A 51 -5.73 4.76 -1.05
N VAL A 52 -5.50 4.17 0.13
CA VAL A 52 -5.98 4.67 1.43
C VAL A 52 -5.10 5.78 1.97
N PHE A 53 -3.79 5.69 1.73
CA PHE A 53 -2.79 6.66 2.14
C PHE A 53 -2.06 7.18 0.90
N PRO A 54 -2.65 8.13 0.14
CA PRO A 54 -1.96 8.77 -0.97
C PRO A 54 -0.57 9.28 -0.54
N GLY A 55 0.45 8.97 -1.33
CA GLY A 55 1.86 9.19 -0.99
C GLY A 55 2.58 8.03 -0.27
N LEU A 56 1.89 7.00 0.21
CA LEU A 56 2.53 5.79 0.70
C LEU A 56 2.91 4.89 -0.49
N TRP A 57 4.15 5.03 -0.94
CA TRP A 57 4.72 4.32 -2.08
C TRP A 57 5.79 3.35 -1.61
N LEU A 58 5.75 2.09 -2.08
CA LEU A 58 6.69 1.04 -1.72
C LEU A 58 7.35 0.43 -2.94
N ALA A 59 8.68 0.54 -3.03
CA ALA A 59 9.48 -0.17 -4.01
C ALA A 59 9.54 -1.68 -3.66
N THR A 60 8.88 -2.50 -4.47
CA THR A 60 8.70 -3.94 -4.19
C THR A 60 10.02 -4.70 -4.08
N LYS A 61 10.93 -4.52 -5.02
CA LYS A 61 12.24 -5.19 -5.05
C LYS A 61 13.10 -4.80 -3.84
N ALA A 62 13.14 -3.51 -3.50
CA ALA A 62 13.87 -3.02 -2.33
C ALA A 62 13.30 -3.60 -1.03
N LEU A 63 11.97 -3.62 -0.90
CA LEU A 63 11.29 -4.19 0.25
C LEU A 63 11.58 -5.69 0.41
N LEU A 64 11.63 -6.44 -0.70
CA LEU A 64 11.97 -7.85 -0.71
C LEU A 64 13.43 -8.13 -0.33
N ALA A 65 14.34 -7.27 -0.79
CA ALA A 65 15.77 -7.32 -0.51
C ALA A 65 16.14 -6.81 0.90
N GLY A 66 15.19 -6.18 1.61
CA GLY A 66 15.46 -5.54 2.90
C GLY A 66 16.26 -4.24 2.79
N ASP A 67 16.34 -3.65 1.60
CA ASP A 67 16.98 -2.35 1.38
C ASP A 67 16.06 -1.22 1.84
N LEU A 68 16.10 -0.95 3.14
CA LEU A 68 15.28 0.08 3.76
C LEU A 68 15.61 1.49 3.23
N ALA A 69 16.85 1.75 2.83
CA ALA A 69 17.25 3.05 2.31
C ALA A 69 16.52 3.35 0.99
N ALA A 70 16.49 2.38 0.08
CA ALA A 70 15.74 2.51 -1.18
C ALA A 70 14.22 2.59 -0.93
N VAL A 71 13.67 1.81 0.01
CA VAL A 71 12.24 1.92 0.37
C VAL A 71 11.90 3.32 0.89
N LEU A 72 12.72 3.88 1.79
CA LEU A 72 12.49 5.21 2.35
C LEU A 72 12.66 6.32 1.31
N ALA A 73 13.59 6.16 0.36
CA ALA A 73 13.73 7.09 -0.75
C ALA A 73 12.46 7.13 -1.63
N THR A 74 11.90 5.97 -1.97
CA THR A 74 10.62 5.89 -2.70
C THR A 74 9.46 6.47 -1.90
N LEU A 75 9.39 6.19 -0.60
CA LEU A 75 8.39 6.79 0.27
C LEU A 75 8.49 8.32 0.29
N GLN A 76 9.71 8.85 0.37
CA GLN A 76 9.93 10.29 0.39
C GLN A 76 9.42 10.98 -0.89
N GLN A 77 9.57 10.34 -2.05
CA GLN A 77 9.00 10.81 -3.31
C GLN A 77 7.47 10.84 -3.26
N GLY A 78 6.85 9.80 -2.71
CA GLY A 78 5.40 9.74 -2.53
C GLY A 78 4.88 10.82 -1.59
N LEU A 79 5.55 11.08 -0.47
CA LEU A 79 5.19 12.15 0.45
C LEU A 79 5.35 13.56 -0.14
N GLN A 80 6.18 13.73 -1.17
CA GLN A 80 6.37 14.99 -1.89
C GLN A 80 5.41 15.17 -3.07
N SER A 81 4.57 14.17 -3.36
CA SER A 81 3.65 14.20 -4.49
C SER A 81 2.42 15.06 -4.24
N GLU A 82 1.79 15.51 -5.33
CA GLU A 82 0.54 16.29 -5.28
C GLU A 82 -0.62 15.51 -4.66
N GLU A 83 -0.69 14.18 -4.87
CA GLU A 83 -1.72 13.33 -4.26
C GLU A 83 -1.63 13.32 -2.73
N HIS A 84 -0.42 13.34 -2.18
CA HIS A 84 -0.21 13.42 -0.75
C HIS A 84 -0.56 14.81 -0.20
N ALA A 85 -0.14 15.87 -0.91
CA ALA A 85 -0.47 17.23 -0.53
C ALA A 85 -2.00 17.46 -0.49
N ALA A 86 -2.72 16.96 -1.49
CA ALA A 86 -4.18 17.00 -1.55
C ALA A 86 -4.82 16.19 -0.40
N PHE A 87 -4.26 15.03 -0.08
CA PHE A 87 -4.73 14.20 1.04
C PHE A 87 -4.57 14.91 2.40
N VAL A 88 -3.41 15.51 2.67
CA VAL A 88 -3.16 16.27 3.91
C VAL A 88 -4.10 17.48 4.01
N ALA A 89 -4.31 18.21 2.91
CA ALA A 89 -5.25 19.32 2.87
C ALA A 89 -6.67 18.86 3.22
N HIS A 90 -7.14 17.75 2.63
CA HIS A 90 -8.45 17.17 2.91
C HIS A 90 -8.62 16.81 4.40
N LEU A 91 -7.61 16.19 5.02
CA LEU A 91 -7.65 15.86 6.46
C LEU A 91 -7.74 17.12 7.34
N GLY A 92 -7.00 18.18 7.00
CA GLY A 92 -7.06 19.46 7.72
C GLY A 92 -8.42 20.17 7.60
N HIS A 93 -9.21 19.86 6.57
CA HIS A 93 -10.59 20.32 6.42
C HIS A 93 -11.61 19.43 7.13
N ALA A 94 -11.40 18.11 7.15
CA ALA A 94 -12.29 17.15 7.81
C ALA A 94 -12.22 17.16 9.36
N GLN A 95 -11.18 17.79 9.92
CA GLN A 95 -10.98 17.95 11.37
C GLN A 95 -11.59 19.24 11.95
N ARG A 96 -12.32 20.04 11.16
CA ARG A 96 -13.08 21.22 11.60
C ARG A 96 -14.56 20.96 11.57
#